data_AF-A0A4Y2HRK7-F1
#
_entry.id   AF-A0A4Y2HRK7-F1
#
_cell.length_a   1.000
_cell.length_b   1.000
_cell.length_c   1.000
_cell.angle_alpha   90.00
_cell.angle_beta   90.00
_cell.angle_gamma   90.00
#
_symmetry.space_group_name_H-M   'P 1'
#
loop_
_entity.id
_entity.type
_entity.pdbx_description
1 polymer ?
#
loop_
_entity_poly.entity_id
_entity_poly.type
_entity_poly.pdbx_seq_one_letter_code
_entity_poly.pdbx_strand_id
1 'polypeptide(L)'
;MNIDSHQSFVMEFPKLQHPFTMVMAGPTGCGKTYFVRDLLHYKGEMFSPVPDKIVWFYGIHQPLYDNIPEVTFVEGLTLKFQEYLGKHTLFIIDDLMSHGAN
;
A
#
# COMPACT_ATOMS: atom_id res chain seq x y z
N MET A 1 3.58 45.55 23.82
CA MET A 1 4.39 44.31 23.78
C MET A 1 3.62 43.30 24.63
N ASN A 2 3.16 42.15 24.14
CA ASN A 2 3.70 41.27 23.12
C ASN A 2 2.54 40.63 22.34
N ILE A 3 2.51 40.79 21.01
CA ILE A 3 1.65 39.98 20.13
C ILE A 3 2.57 38.91 19.57
N ASP A 4 2.71 37.79 20.29
CA ASP A 4 3.40 36.61 19.78
C ASP A 4 2.70 35.36 20.32
N SER A 5 1.70 34.90 19.58
CA SER A 5 1.36 33.47 19.53
C SER A 5 0.75 33.17 18.17
N HIS A 6 1.57 33.25 17.12
CA HIS A 6 1.29 32.52 15.89
C HIS A 6 1.45 31.03 16.19
N GLN A 7 0.43 30.45 16.83
CA GLN A 7 0.28 29.02 16.94
C GLN A 7 0.11 28.50 15.51
N SER A 8 1.19 28.01 14.93
CA SER A 8 1.18 27.41 13.60
C SER A 8 0.29 26.17 13.70
N PHE A 9 -0.92 26.24 13.16
CA PHE A 9 -1.77 25.07 13.07
C PHE A 9 -1.14 24.14 12.03
N VAL A 10 -0.38 23.15 12.49
CA VAL A 10 0.12 22.09 11.62
C VAL A 10 -1.10 21.25 11.25
N MET A 11 -1.66 21.49 10.06
CA MET A 11 -2.63 20.56 9.49
C MET A 11 -1.89 19.26 9.19
N GLU A 12 -2.06 18.27 10.07
CA GLU A 12 -1.69 16.91 9.74
C GLU A 12 -2.71 16.37 8.75
N PHE A 13 -2.26 15.93 7.58
CA PHE A 13 -3.14 15.27 6.62
C PHE A 13 -3.68 13.97 7.24
N PRO A 14 -4.98 13.66 7.06
CA PRO A 14 -5.55 12.42 7.58
C PRO A 14 -4.77 11.19 7.10
N LYS A 15 -4.35 10.34 8.03
CA LYS A 15 -3.68 9.07 7.75
C LYS A 15 -4.68 7.93 7.66
N LEU A 16 -4.38 6.95 6.82
CA LEU A 16 -5.10 5.68 6.76
C LEU A 16 -4.93 4.93 8.08
N GLN A 17 -6.02 4.79 8.84
CA GLN A 17 -6.00 4.12 10.13
C GLN A 17 -5.92 2.61 9.91
N HIS A 18 -4.81 1.99 10.31
CA HIS A 18 -4.58 0.56 10.19
C HIS A 18 -5.14 -0.19 11.42
N PRO A 19 -5.87 -1.31 11.25
CA PRO A 19 -6.22 -1.95 9.98
C PRO A 19 -7.39 -1.27 9.27
N PHE A 20 -7.38 -1.30 7.93
CA PHE A 20 -8.48 -0.87 7.07
C PHE A 20 -8.60 -1.79 5.85
N THR A 21 -9.72 -1.67 5.14
CA THR A 21 -9.93 -2.27 3.82
C THR A 21 -10.13 -1.15 2.79
N MET A 22 -9.42 -1.23 1.67
CA MET A 22 -9.54 -0.28 0.56
C MET A 22 -9.73 -1.06 -0.74
N VAL A 23 -10.64 -0.57 -1.57
CA VAL A 23 -10.82 -1.05 -2.95
C VAL A 23 -10.39 0.08 -3.89
N MET A 24 -9.42 -0.20 -4.74
CA MET A 24 -9.01 0.70 -5.82
C MET A 24 -9.43 0.11 -7.16
N ALA A 25 -10.39 0.76 -7.81
CA ALA A 25 -10.95 0.31 -9.08
C ALA A 25 -10.69 1.35 -10.19
N GLY A 26 -10.51 0.85 -11.41
CA GLY A 26 -10.26 1.66 -12.60
C GLY A 26 -9.69 0.80 -13.73
N PRO A 27 -9.74 1.26 -14.99
CA PRO A 27 -9.28 0.48 -16.14
C PRO A 27 -7.77 0.18 -16.08
N THR A 28 -7.32 -0.78 -16.88
CA THR A 28 -5.89 -1.06 -17.06
C THR A 28 -5.16 0.21 -17.54
N GLY A 29 -3.98 0.49 -16.96
CA GLY A 29 -3.20 1.68 -17.30
C GLY A 29 -3.63 2.98 -16.62
N CYS A 30 -4.69 3.02 -15.81
CA CYS A 30 -5.12 4.26 -15.13
C CYS A 30 -4.27 4.68 -13.91
N GLY A 31 -3.17 3.96 -13.64
CA GLY A 31 -2.22 4.33 -12.58
C GLY A 31 -2.44 3.71 -11.20
N LYS A 32 -3.33 2.72 -11.03
CA LYS A 32 -3.58 2.06 -9.72
C LYS A 32 -2.29 1.52 -9.08
N THR A 33 -1.53 0.73 -9.82
CA THR A 33 -0.27 0.14 -9.35
C THR A 33 0.78 1.22 -9.01
N TYR A 34 0.82 2.32 -9.78
CA TYR A 34 1.67 3.48 -9.48
C TYR A 34 1.23 4.21 -8.21
N PHE A 35 -0.08 4.36 -7.99
CA PHE A 35 -0.61 4.92 -6.76
C PHE A 35 -0.22 4.07 -5.54
N VAL A 36 -0.35 2.74 -5.63
CA VAL A 36 0.08 1.85 -4.52
C VAL A 36 1.58 2.03 -4.25
N ARG A 37 2.41 2.06 -5.30
CA ARG A 37 3.85 2.32 -5.16
C ARG A 37 4.11 3.61 -4.38
N ASP A 38 3.47 4.71 -4.75
CA ASP A 38 3.67 5.99 -4.08
C ASP A 38 3.12 6.00 -2.65
N LEU A 39 1.98 5.34 -2.42
CA LEU A 39 1.41 5.14 -1.09
C LEU A 39 2.40 4.40 -0.17
N LEU A 40 3.10 3.39 -0.69
CA LEU A 40 4.12 2.65 0.06
C LEU A 40 5.41 3.46 0.25
N HIS A 41 5.80 4.26 -0.75
CA HIS A 41 6.96 5.15 -0.64
C HIS A 41 6.78 6.16 0.51
N TYR A 42 5.58 6.70 0.68
CA TYR A 42 5.21 7.63 1.76
C TYR A 42 4.50 6.95 2.94
N LYS A 43 4.77 5.66 3.22
CA LYS A 43 4.00 4.91 4.22
C LYS A 43 4.07 5.50 5.65
N GLY A 44 5.17 6.19 5.99
CA GLY A 44 5.35 6.81 7.30
C GLY A 44 4.41 7.99 7.55
N GLU A 45 4.06 8.68 6.47
CA GLU A 45 3.20 9.85 6.45
C GLU A 45 1.74 9.47 6.17
N MET A 46 1.51 8.36 5.45
CA MET A 46 0.19 7.98 4.95
C MET A 46 -0.58 7.02 5.87
N PHE A 47 0.07 6.31 6.79
CA PHE A 47 -0.56 5.29 7.63
C PHE A 47 -0.40 5.56 9.13
N SER A 48 -1.35 5.05 9.93
CA SER A 48 -1.28 5.05 11.39
C SER A 48 -1.99 3.83 11.98
N PRO A 49 -1.28 2.89 12.66
CA PRO A 49 0.18 2.75 12.68
C PRO A 49 0.75 2.47 11.28
N VAL A 50 2.04 2.72 11.10
CA VAL A 50 2.78 2.37 9.88
C VAL A 50 2.82 0.83 9.77
N PRO A 51 2.49 0.23 8.61
CA PRO A 51 2.62 -1.21 8.42
C PRO A 51 4.08 -1.66 8.55
N ASP A 52 4.33 -2.63 9.42
CA ASP A 52 5.66 -3.23 9.63
C ASP A 52 5.95 -4.33 8.60
N LYS A 53 4.89 -4.91 8.02
CA LYS A 53 4.98 -6.00 7.04
C LYS A 53 4.06 -5.71 5.86
N ILE A 54 4.59 -5.76 4.65
CA ILE A 54 3.83 -5.52 3.41
C ILE A 54 4.00 -6.74 2.51
N VAL A 55 2.87 -7.28 2.07
CA VAL A 55 2.81 -8.47 1.21
C VAL A 55 1.95 -8.11 0.02
N TRP A 56 2.51 -8.25 -1.18
CA TRP A 56 1.86 -7.88 -2.41
C TRP A 56 1.67 -9.13 -3.27
N PHE A 57 0.42 -9.56 -3.37
CA PHE A 57 -0.01 -10.64 -4.25
C PHE A 57 -0.30 -10.07 -5.64
N TYR A 58 0.33 -10.63 -6.67
CA TYR A 58 0.20 -10.17 -8.06
C TYR A 58 -0.07 -11.32 -9.02
N GLY A 59 -0.82 -11.08 -10.09
CA GLY A 59 -1.06 -12.08 -11.14
C GLY A 59 0.07 -12.16 -12.18
N ILE A 60 0.58 -11.00 -12.62
CA ILE A 60 1.64 -10.88 -13.62
C ILE A 60 2.72 -9.95 -13.05
N HIS A 61 3.99 -10.38 -13.11
CA HIS A 61 5.11 -9.55 -12.66
C HIS A 61 5.21 -8.27 -13.50
N GLN A 62 5.38 -7.12 -12.83
CA GLN A 62 5.62 -5.84 -13.46
C GLN A 62 7.03 -5.36 -13.09
N PRO A 63 7.85 -4.84 -14.03
CA PRO A 63 9.20 -4.35 -13.73
C PRO A 63 9.29 -3.29 -12.64
N LEU A 64 8.19 -2.58 -12.34
CA LEU A 64 8.15 -1.61 -11.25
C LEU A 64 8.29 -2.26 -9.86
N TYR A 65 7.89 -3.52 -9.70
CA TYR A 65 7.93 -4.24 -8.42
C TYR A 65 9.35 -4.39 -7.90
N ASP A 66 10.31 -4.56 -8.80
CA ASP A 66 11.73 -4.75 -8.47
C ASP A 66 12.36 -3.53 -7.77
N ASN A 67 11.69 -2.39 -7.84
CA ASN A 67 12.16 -1.11 -7.29
C ASN A 67 11.40 -0.69 -6.02
N ILE A 68 10.51 -1.53 -5.48
CA ILE A 68 9.78 -1.23 -4.25
C ILE A 68 10.42 -2.00 -3.09
N PRO A 69 11.21 -1.32 -2.22
CA PRO A 69 11.86 -1.99 -1.10
C PRO A 69 10.85 -2.41 -0.03
N GLU A 70 11.24 -3.36 0.81
CA GLU A 70 10.47 -3.79 2.00
C GLU A 70 9.06 -4.34 1.69
N VAL A 71 8.87 -4.88 0.49
CA VAL A 71 7.65 -5.58 0.08
C VAL A 71 7.98 -7.04 -0.24
N THR A 72 7.21 -7.96 0.33
CA THR A 72 7.24 -9.36 -0.07
C THR A 72 6.28 -9.57 -1.24
N PHE A 73 6.83 -9.69 -2.44
CA PHE A 73 6.05 -9.99 -3.65
C PHE A 73 5.78 -11.49 -3.74
N VAL A 74 4.52 -11.85 -3.99
CA VAL A 74 4.07 -13.23 -4.11
C VAL A 74 3.21 -13.36 -5.36
N GLU A 75 3.60 -14.26 -6.26
CA GLU A 75 2.78 -14.55 -7.45
C GLU A 75 1.54 -15.38 -7.06
N GLY A 76 0.38 -14.94 -7.54
CA GLY A 76 -0.91 -15.54 -7.23
C GLY A 76 -1.39 -15.30 -5.80
N LEU A 77 -2.56 -15.85 -5.46
CA LEU A 77 -3.10 -15.85 -4.11
C LEU A 77 -2.89 -17.22 -3.47
N THR A 78 -2.29 -17.24 -2.28
CA THR A 78 -2.07 -18.48 -1.52
C THR A 78 -3.05 -18.59 -0.36
N LEU A 79 -3.58 -19.80 -0.14
CA LEU A 79 -4.36 -20.13 1.06
C LEU A 79 -3.53 -20.04 2.35
N LYS A 80 -2.20 -19.99 2.22
CA LYS A 80 -1.24 -19.87 3.31
C LYS A 80 -0.92 -18.41 3.68
N PHE A 81 -1.79 -17.45 3.36
CA PHE A 81 -1.57 -16.03 3.67
C PHE A 81 -1.30 -15.76 5.18
N GLN A 82 -1.75 -16.67 6.05
CA GLN A 82 -1.51 -16.64 7.49
C GLN A 82 -0.02 -16.67 7.85
N GLU A 83 0.82 -17.33 7.04
CA GLU A 83 2.28 -17.38 7.23
C GLU A 83 2.92 -15.98 7.10
N TYR A 84 2.21 -15.06 6.44
CA TYR A 84 2.65 -13.69 6.27
C TYR A 84 2.09 -12.73 7.31
N LEU A 85 1.31 -13.19 8.29
CA LEU A 85 0.83 -12.32 9.36
C LEU A 85 1.98 -11.80 10.23
N GLY A 86 1.73 -10.64 10.82
CA GLY A 86 2.59 -9.85 11.68
C GLY A 86 1.72 -8.85 12.43
N LYS A 87 2.32 -7.97 13.26
CA LYS A 87 1.56 -7.05 14.09
C LYS A 87 0.72 -6.08 13.26
N HIS A 88 1.34 -5.38 12.30
CA HIS A 88 0.67 -4.47 11.37
C HIS A 88 0.98 -4.88 9.94
N THR A 89 0.18 -5.82 9.40
CA THR A 89 0.39 -6.39 8.06
C THR A 89 -0.53 -5.76 7.05
N LEU A 90 0.03 -5.15 6.01
CA LEU A 90 -0.70 -4.68 4.84
C LEU A 90 -0.65 -5.73 3.74
N PHE A 91 -1.81 -6.29 3.41
CA PHE A 91 -1.99 -7.12 2.23
C PHE A 91 -2.43 -6.26 1.06
N ILE A 92 -1.70 -6.35 -0.05
CA ILE A 92 -2.07 -5.76 -1.33
C ILE A 92 -2.40 -6.91 -2.28
N ILE A 93 -3.55 -6.83 -2.92
CA ILE A 93 -4.01 -7.82 -3.89
C ILE A 93 -4.21 -7.06 -5.19
N ASP A 94 -3.22 -7.10 -6.08
CA ASP A 94 -3.25 -6.42 -7.36
C ASP A 94 -3.56 -7.43 -8.45
N ASP A 95 -4.50 -7.04 -9.31
CA ASP A 95 -5.05 -7.76 -10.45
C ASP A 95 -4.52 -9.20 -10.65
N LEU A 96 -5.20 -10.16 -10.02
CA LEU A 96 -4.87 -11.59 -10.10
C LEU A 96 -5.42 -12.25 -11.37
N MET A 97 -5.91 -11.47 -12.33
CA MET A 97 -6.40 -12.00 -13.61
C MET A 97 -5.23 -12.64 -14.35
N SER A 98 -5.23 -13.98 -14.41
CA SER A 98 -4.37 -14.72 -15.32
C SER A 98 -4.77 -14.39 -16.76
N HIS A 99 -3.80 -14.32 -17.68
CA HIS A 99 -4.13 -14.44 -19.10
C HIS A 99 -5.00 -15.69 -19.26
N GLY A 100 -6.27 -15.51 -19.64
CA GLY A 100 -7.12 -16.64 -20.02
C GLY A 100 -6.39 -17.40 -21.12
N ALA A 101 -6.03 -18.65 -20.86
CA ALA A 101 -5.60 -19.55 -21.91
C ALA A 101 -6.82 -19.76 -22.82
N ASN A 102 -6.82 -19.06 -23.96
CA ASN A 102 -7.66 -19.21 -25.15
C ASN A 102 -9.18 -19.34 -24.95
#